data_AF-A0A7C4BCC6-F1
#
_entry.id   AF-A0A7C4BCC6-F1
#
_cell.length_a   1.000
_cell.length_b   1.000
_cell.length_c   1.000
_cell.angle_alpha   90.00
_cell.angle_beta   90.00
_cell.angle_gamma   90.00
#
_symmetry.space_group_name_H-M   'P 1'
#
loop_
_entity.id
_entity.type
_entity.pdbx_description
1 polymer ?
#
loop_
_entity_poly.entity_id
_entity_poly.type
_entity_poly.pdbx_seq_one_letter_code
_entity_poly.pdbx_strand_id
1 'polypeptide(L)'
;MRKIKNVIKWYMKSGLFHPAVTILLVITTLGFYNVLETYRDAMKYTMVYTIFELTLFPLYVLSTGLHLARSPIIIIFEVNVFKDWRSVFLGKLVSFVLSWIPLVSITCLIAYATGEHQLIVPLITKFIVYTSLLAPAILLKSQKAALLYFITIYMLIPISAPIVLNGAIQAHGKIDAVLSLLFYFMSPIFIISYTDYTDIPAFKGYTLSVVISALIIVASMEMFRKLEYALESAH
;
A
#
# COMPACT_ATOMS: atom_id res chain seq x y z
N MET A 1 17.45 18.31 -0.19
CA MET A 1 16.03 18.73 -0.36
C MET A 1 15.70 19.31 -1.74
N ARG A 2 16.45 20.27 -2.31
CA ARG A 2 16.11 20.86 -3.64
C ARG A 2 15.99 19.82 -4.77
N LYS A 3 16.89 18.83 -4.82
CA LYS A 3 16.86 17.74 -5.83
C LYS A 3 15.60 16.88 -5.72
N ILE A 4 15.27 16.38 -4.53
CA ILE A 4 14.04 15.62 -4.26
C ILE A 4 12.78 16.37 -4.71
N LYS A 5 12.69 17.68 -4.42
CA LYS A 5 11.55 18.51 -4.85
C LYS A 5 11.39 18.54 -6.38
N ASN A 6 12.51 18.61 -7.12
CA ASN A 6 12.50 18.61 -8.57
C ASN A 6 12.05 17.25 -9.14
N VAL A 7 12.52 16.15 -8.53
CA VAL A 7 12.08 14.79 -8.87
C VAL A 7 10.57 14.62 -8.65
N ILE A 8 10.07 15.03 -7.48
CA ILE A 8 8.62 14.98 -7.17
C ILE A 8 7.82 15.79 -8.20
N LYS A 9 8.23 17.03 -8.47
CA LYS A 9 7.56 17.89 -9.46
C LYS A 9 7.52 17.25 -10.85
N TRP A 10 8.58 16.53 -11.22
CA TRP A 10 8.64 15.83 -12.50
C TRP A 10 7.63 14.68 -12.58
N TYR A 11 7.56 13.81 -11.56
CA TYR A 11 6.57 12.73 -11.51
C TYR A 11 5.13 13.26 -11.47
N MET A 12 4.87 14.27 -10.65
CA MET A 12 3.53 14.87 -10.53
C MET A 12 3.02 15.45 -11.86
N LYS A 13 3.91 16.05 -12.67
CA LYS A 13 3.57 16.59 -13.99
C LYS A 13 3.38 15.53 -15.07
N SER A 14 3.99 14.36 -14.93
CA SER A 14 4.11 13.36 -16.01
C SER A 14 3.05 12.25 -15.96
N GLY A 15 1.92 12.48 -15.29
CA GLY A 15 0.72 11.64 -15.43
C GLY A 15 0.20 10.96 -14.16
N LEU A 16 0.67 11.35 -12.98
CA LEU A 16 0.19 10.82 -11.69
C LEU A 16 -1.31 11.08 -11.44
N PHE A 17 -1.89 12.10 -12.08
CA PHE A 17 -3.33 12.42 -12.04
C PHE A 17 -4.00 12.17 -13.38
N HIS A 18 -3.89 10.94 -13.89
CA HIS A 18 -4.64 10.53 -15.08
C HIS A 18 -6.15 10.58 -14.79
N PRO A 19 -7.02 10.95 -15.77
CA PRO A 19 -8.47 10.99 -15.56
C PRO A 19 -9.05 9.69 -14.97
N ALA A 20 -8.50 8.54 -15.33
CA ALA A 20 -8.87 7.25 -14.76
C ALA A 20 -8.65 7.15 -13.24
N VAL A 21 -7.57 7.75 -12.71
CA VAL A 21 -7.28 7.79 -11.27
C VAL A 21 -8.31 8.67 -10.55
N THR A 22 -8.71 9.79 -11.16
CA THR A 22 -9.76 10.66 -10.63
C THR A 22 -11.12 9.97 -10.64
N ILE A 23 -11.48 9.25 -11.71
CA ILE A 23 -12.72 8.45 -11.78
C ILE A 23 -12.70 7.39 -10.67
N LEU A 24 -11.58 6.68 -10.51
CA LEU A 24 -11.45 5.65 -9.49
C LEU A 24 -11.51 6.25 -8.07
N LEU A 25 -10.93 7.43 -7.84
CA LEU A 25 -11.06 8.17 -6.58
C LEU A 25 -12.53 8.46 -6.26
N VAL A 26 -13.30 8.96 -7.23
CA VAL A 26 -14.72 9.28 -7.07
C VAL A 26 -15.55 8.02 -6.80
N ILE A 27 -15.37 6.97 -7.60
CA ILE A 27 -16.07 5.68 -7.42
C ILE A 27 -15.76 5.10 -6.04
N THR A 28 -14.49 5.11 -5.63
CA THR A 28 -14.07 4.60 -4.33
C THR A 28 -14.64 5.43 -3.20
N THR A 29 -14.65 6.76 -3.33
CA THR A 29 -15.22 7.67 -2.33
C THR A 29 -16.72 7.45 -2.13
N LEU A 30 -17.49 7.49 -3.22
CA LEU A 30 -18.94 7.31 -3.17
C LEU A 30 -19.32 5.90 -2.72
N GLY A 31 -18.62 4.89 -3.22
CA GLY A 31 -18.81 3.51 -2.78
C GLY A 31 -18.56 3.36 -1.29
N PHE A 32 -17.48 3.94 -0.77
CA PHE A 32 -17.10 3.79 0.64
C PHE A 32 -18.16 4.43 1.54
N TYR A 33 -18.58 5.66 1.22
CA TYR A 33 -19.68 6.32 1.92
C TYR A 33 -20.97 5.49 1.89
N ASN A 34 -21.38 5.01 0.71
CA ASN A 34 -22.60 4.20 0.58
C ASN A 34 -22.53 2.91 1.38
N VAL A 35 -21.37 2.23 1.42
CA VAL A 35 -21.21 1.00 2.21
C VAL A 35 -21.35 1.28 3.71
N LEU A 36 -20.77 2.37 4.22
CA LEU A 36 -20.87 2.71 5.64
C LEU A 36 -22.27 3.15 6.08
N GLU A 37 -23.03 3.79 5.19
CA GLU A 37 -24.42 4.21 5.43
C GLU A 37 -25.43 3.05 5.29
N THR A 38 -25.22 2.16 4.33
CA THR A 38 -26.19 1.11 3.98
C THR A 38 -26.10 -0.10 4.91
N TYR A 39 -24.89 -0.57 5.19
CA TYR A 39 -24.68 -1.80 5.95
C TYR A 39 -24.51 -1.52 7.44
N ARG A 40 -24.92 -2.46 8.29
CA ARG A 40 -24.80 -2.37 9.75
C ARG A 40 -23.85 -3.42 10.29
N ASP A 41 -23.29 -3.13 11.46
CA ASP A 41 -22.51 -4.06 12.29
C ASP A 41 -21.42 -4.80 11.49
N ALA A 42 -21.26 -6.11 11.72
CA ALA A 42 -20.21 -6.95 11.10
C ALA A 42 -20.24 -6.94 9.55
N MET A 43 -21.43 -6.77 8.96
CA MET A 43 -21.56 -6.77 7.51
C MET A 43 -20.91 -5.53 6.88
N LYS A 44 -20.88 -4.41 7.60
CA LYS A 44 -20.19 -3.19 7.17
C LYS A 44 -18.71 -3.45 6.93
N TYR A 45 -17.98 -3.98 7.91
CA TYR A 45 -16.54 -4.26 7.77
C TYR A 45 -16.26 -5.32 6.72
N THR A 46 -17.14 -6.32 6.58
CA THR A 46 -17.02 -7.35 5.56
C THR A 46 -17.14 -6.77 4.16
N MET A 47 -18.10 -5.86 3.93
CA MET A 47 -18.25 -5.16 2.65
C MET A 47 -17.11 -4.19 2.38
N VAL A 48 -16.65 -3.46 3.41
CA VAL A 48 -15.47 -2.59 3.28
C VAL A 48 -14.26 -3.41 2.85
N TYR A 49 -14.01 -4.53 3.50
CA TYR A 49 -12.94 -5.44 3.14
C TYR A 49 -13.09 -5.96 1.70
N THR A 50 -14.24 -6.56 1.39
CA THR A 50 -14.45 -7.27 0.12
C THR A 50 -14.41 -6.32 -1.08
N ILE A 51 -14.98 -5.13 -0.95
CA ILE A 51 -15.04 -4.16 -2.05
C ILE A 51 -13.74 -3.35 -2.09
N PHE A 52 -13.26 -2.83 -0.97
CA PHE A 52 -12.17 -1.84 -0.98
C PHE A 52 -10.81 -2.49 -0.83
N GLU A 53 -10.61 -3.30 0.21
CA GLU A 53 -9.31 -3.91 0.49
C GLU A 53 -8.90 -4.92 -0.59
N LEU A 54 -9.87 -5.64 -1.18
CA LEU A 54 -9.59 -6.64 -2.22
C LEU A 54 -9.62 -6.10 -3.65
N THR A 55 -10.34 -5.01 -3.93
CA THR A 55 -10.50 -4.54 -5.33
C THR A 55 -10.13 -3.07 -5.53
N LEU A 56 -10.88 -2.13 -4.95
CA LEU A 56 -10.75 -0.71 -5.30
C LEU A 56 -9.42 -0.09 -4.84
N PHE A 57 -8.96 -0.36 -3.62
CA PHE A 57 -7.67 0.17 -3.15
C PHE A 57 -6.47 -0.45 -3.90
N PRO A 58 -6.40 -1.79 -4.10
CA PRO A 58 -5.38 -2.38 -4.95
C PRO A 58 -5.34 -1.79 -6.36
N LEU A 59 -6.49 -1.59 -7.01
CA LEU A 59 -6.55 -1.00 -8.36
C LEU A 59 -6.03 0.44 -8.36
N TYR A 60 -6.39 1.24 -7.36
CA TYR A 60 -5.93 2.61 -7.24
C TYR A 60 -4.41 2.70 -7.09
N VAL A 61 -3.89 1.91 -6.16
CA VAL A 61 -2.46 1.83 -5.89
C VAL A 61 -1.69 1.22 -7.07
N LEU A 62 -2.24 0.23 -7.76
CA LEU A 62 -1.60 -0.39 -8.93
C LEU A 62 -1.48 0.61 -10.09
N SER A 63 -2.52 1.42 -10.33
CA SER A 63 -2.52 2.42 -11.41
C SER A 63 -1.42 3.47 -11.25
N THR A 64 -1.13 3.87 -10.00
CA THR A 64 -0.12 4.87 -9.65
C THR A 64 1.26 4.24 -9.46
N GLY A 65 1.33 3.06 -8.83
CA GLY A 65 2.57 2.32 -8.59
C GLY A 65 3.28 1.86 -9.87
N LEU A 66 2.53 1.40 -10.87
CA LEU A 66 3.11 1.00 -12.17
C LEU A 66 3.72 2.15 -12.95
N HIS A 67 3.22 3.37 -12.78
CA HIS A 67 3.80 4.55 -13.42
C HIS A 67 5.20 4.86 -12.87
N LEU A 68 5.45 4.51 -11.60
CA LEU A 68 6.70 4.77 -10.89
C LEU A 68 7.70 3.60 -10.98
N ALA A 69 7.20 2.36 -11.00
CA ALA A 69 7.98 1.14 -11.18
C ALA A 69 8.30 0.89 -12.67
N ARG A 70 9.14 1.78 -13.23
CA ARG A 70 9.54 1.79 -14.64
C ARG A 70 10.72 0.85 -14.95
N SER A 71 10.95 0.61 -16.24
CA SER A 71 12.09 -0.15 -16.76
C SER A 71 13.44 0.35 -16.21
N PRO A 72 14.44 -0.53 -15.98
CA PRO A 72 15.77 -0.15 -15.51
C PRO A 72 16.46 0.92 -16.34
N ILE A 73 16.25 0.93 -17.66
CA ILE A 73 16.81 1.95 -18.56
C ILE A 73 16.32 3.35 -18.15
N ILE A 74 15.04 3.47 -17.79
CA ILE A 74 14.46 4.73 -17.34
C ILE A 74 15.04 5.09 -15.97
N ILE A 75 15.23 4.13 -15.07
CA ILE A 75 15.84 4.37 -13.76
C ILE A 75 17.28 4.90 -13.92
N ILE A 76 18.09 4.31 -14.80
CA ILE A 76 19.45 4.79 -15.09
C ILE A 76 19.41 6.21 -15.66
N PHE A 77 18.50 6.47 -16.61
CA PHE A 77 18.30 7.82 -17.14
C PHE A 77 17.94 8.83 -16.04
N GLU A 78 17.01 8.47 -15.15
CA GLU A 78 16.59 9.31 -14.02
C GLU A 78 17.76 9.63 -13.10
N VAL A 79 18.53 8.61 -12.71
CA VAL A 79 19.71 8.75 -11.87
C VAL A 79 20.74 9.66 -12.53
N ASN A 80 20.99 9.49 -13.83
CA ASN A 80 21.91 10.35 -14.59
C ASN A 80 21.44 11.82 -14.67
N VAL A 81 20.15 12.05 -14.86
CA VAL A 81 19.56 13.40 -14.92
C VAL A 81 19.65 14.11 -13.56
N PHE A 82 19.32 13.41 -12.48
CA PHE A 82 19.27 14.00 -11.13
C PHE A 82 20.61 13.92 -10.37
N LYS A 83 21.56 13.12 -10.87
CA LYS A 83 22.89 12.85 -10.30
C LYS A 83 22.81 12.48 -8.82
N ASP A 84 21.80 11.69 -8.43
CA ASP A 84 21.55 11.28 -7.05
C ASP A 84 20.47 10.18 -6.97
N TRP A 85 20.90 8.93 -6.77
CA TRP A 85 20.00 7.78 -6.60
C TRP A 85 19.05 7.92 -5.40
N ARG A 86 19.50 8.53 -4.30
CA ARG A 86 18.67 8.70 -3.08
C ARG A 86 17.49 9.59 -3.39
N SER A 87 17.74 10.68 -4.12
CA SER A 87 16.69 11.60 -4.52
C SER A 87 15.70 10.98 -5.50
N VAL A 88 16.14 10.08 -6.39
CA VAL A 88 15.24 9.34 -7.29
C VAL A 88 14.36 8.37 -6.51
N PHE A 89 14.96 7.52 -5.67
CA PHE A 89 14.23 6.52 -4.88
C PHE A 89 13.21 7.18 -3.93
N LEU A 90 13.65 8.13 -3.12
CA LEU A 90 12.76 8.87 -2.21
C LEU A 90 11.74 9.71 -2.97
N GLY A 91 12.13 10.29 -4.12
CA GLY A 91 11.22 11.05 -4.97
C GLY A 91 10.06 10.21 -5.49
N LYS A 92 10.31 8.95 -5.88
CA LYS A 92 9.26 7.99 -6.28
C LYS A 92 8.35 7.65 -5.10
N LEU A 93 8.90 7.28 -3.95
CA LEU A 93 8.11 6.96 -2.76
C LEU A 93 7.23 8.14 -2.32
N VAL A 94 7.80 9.35 -2.24
CA VAL A 94 7.02 10.54 -1.87
C VAL A 94 5.96 10.86 -2.93
N SER A 95 6.27 10.74 -4.22
CA SER A 95 5.29 10.97 -5.28
C SER A 95 4.13 9.96 -5.21
N PHE A 96 4.42 8.72 -4.86
CA PHE A 96 3.41 7.71 -4.59
C PHE A 96 2.55 8.07 -3.37
N VAL A 97 3.17 8.47 -2.25
CA VAL A 97 2.43 8.94 -1.07
C VAL A 97 1.49 10.08 -1.43
N LEU A 98 2.00 11.10 -2.12
CA LEU A 98 1.22 12.25 -2.57
C LEU A 98 0.05 11.85 -3.49
N SER A 99 0.17 10.76 -4.23
CA SER A 99 -0.88 10.31 -5.16
C SER A 99 -2.11 9.76 -4.44
N TRP A 100 -1.92 9.08 -3.30
CA TRP A 100 -3.02 8.46 -2.56
C TRP A 100 -3.49 9.27 -1.35
N ILE A 101 -2.78 10.35 -0.95
CA ILE A 101 -3.23 11.26 0.13
C ILE A 101 -4.70 11.68 -0.04
N PRO A 102 -5.20 12.06 -1.24
CA PRO A 102 -6.61 12.41 -1.40
C PRO A 102 -7.54 11.25 -1.01
N LEU A 103 -7.23 10.03 -1.47
CA LEU A 103 -8.03 8.85 -1.17
C LEU A 103 -8.07 8.54 0.33
N VAL A 104 -6.92 8.59 1.00
CA VAL A 104 -6.81 8.31 2.44
C VAL A 104 -7.52 9.38 3.26
N SER A 105 -7.28 10.65 2.94
CA SER A 105 -7.91 11.77 3.64
C SER A 105 -9.44 11.68 3.53
N ILE A 106 -9.96 11.43 2.33
CA ILE A 106 -11.40 11.36 2.10
C ILE A 106 -12.02 10.14 2.77
N THR A 107 -11.41 8.95 2.66
CA THR A 107 -11.93 7.73 3.31
C THR A 107 -11.87 7.83 4.84
N CYS A 108 -10.82 8.40 5.41
CA CYS A 108 -10.75 8.67 6.85
C CYS A 108 -11.79 9.71 7.30
N LEU A 109 -12.01 10.77 6.50
CA LEU A 109 -13.03 11.77 6.79
C LEU A 109 -14.43 11.17 6.76
N ILE A 110 -14.73 10.31 5.77
CA ILE A 110 -16.01 9.59 5.69
C ILE A 110 -16.18 8.65 6.89
N ALA A 111 -15.15 7.87 7.22
CA ALA A 111 -15.18 7.00 8.40
C ALA A 111 -15.44 7.81 9.68
N TYR A 112 -14.80 8.97 9.83
CA TYR A 112 -15.06 9.87 10.95
C TYR A 112 -16.48 10.43 10.95
N ALA A 113 -16.98 10.91 9.81
CA ALA A 113 -18.30 11.52 9.69
C ALA A 113 -19.45 10.52 9.92
N THR A 114 -19.23 9.25 9.59
CA THR A 114 -20.19 8.14 9.78
C THR A 114 -20.07 7.44 11.14
N GLY A 115 -19.19 7.92 12.03
CA GLY A 115 -18.97 7.35 13.37
C GLY A 115 -18.10 6.10 13.42
N GLU A 116 -17.54 5.66 12.28
CA GLU A 116 -16.73 4.45 12.15
C GLU A 116 -15.24 4.69 12.43
N HIS A 117 -14.94 5.27 13.59
CA HIS A 117 -13.58 5.66 13.96
C HIS A 117 -12.59 4.49 13.99
N GLN A 118 -13.07 3.27 14.26
CA GLN A 118 -12.26 2.05 14.27
C GLN A 118 -11.62 1.70 12.91
N LEU A 119 -12.15 2.22 11.81
CA LEU A 119 -11.58 2.02 10.47
C LEU A 119 -10.34 2.90 10.20
N ILE A 120 -10.17 4.02 10.92
CA ILE A 120 -9.18 5.05 10.57
C ILE A 120 -7.74 4.52 10.67
N VAL A 121 -7.38 3.90 11.80
CA VAL A 121 -6.03 3.33 12.00
C VAL A 121 -5.73 2.19 11.00
N PRO A 122 -6.62 1.22 10.79
CA PRO A 122 -6.50 0.21 9.74
C PRO A 122 -6.29 0.78 8.34
N LEU A 123 -7.07 1.80 7.95
CA LEU A 123 -6.95 2.47 6.66
C LEU A 123 -5.55 3.07 6.53
N ILE A 124 -5.14 3.93 7.45
CA ILE A 124 -3.81 4.57 7.43
C ILE A 124 -2.70 3.50 7.36
N THR A 125 -2.82 2.45 8.17
CA THR A 125 -1.85 1.34 8.17
C THR A 125 -1.79 0.67 6.80
N LYS A 126 -2.93 0.42 6.15
CA LYS A 126 -2.97 -0.19 4.81
C LYS A 126 -2.19 0.62 3.78
N PHE A 127 -2.37 1.93 3.76
CA PHE A 127 -1.69 2.79 2.79
C PHE A 127 -0.18 2.96 3.08
N ILE A 128 0.21 2.90 4.36
CA ILE A 128 1.63 2.79 4.75
C ILE A 128 2.21 1.48 4.23
N VAL A 129 1.51 0.35 4.43
CA VAL A 129 1.93 -0.97 3.94
C VAL A 129 2.06 -0.95 2.42
N TYR A 130 1.08 -0.44 1.68
CA TYR A 130 1.18 -0.28 0.21
C TYR A 130 2.38 0.55 -0.21
N THR A 131 2.69 1.62 0.51
CA THR A 131 3.89 2.43 0.21
C THR A 131 5.18 1.65 0.44
N SER A 132 5.23 0.84 1.50
CA SER A 132 6.39 -0.02 1.77
C SER A 132 6.60 -1.07 0.69
N LEU A 133 5.51 -1.62 0.14
CA LEU A 133 5.53 -2.67 -0.87
C LEU A 133 5.83 -2.11 -2.28
N LEU A 134 5.63 -0.80 -2.51
CA LEU A 134 6.19 -0.15 -3.70
C LEU A 134 7.73 -0.16 -3.71
N ALA A 135 8.37 -0.03 -2.54
CA ALA A 135 9.81 0.08 -2.43
C ALA A 135 10.59 -1.09 -3.09
N PRO A 136 10.27 -2.38 -2.81
CA PRO A 136 10.90 -3.50 -3.50
C PRO A 136 10.48 -3.60 -4.97
N ALA A 137 9.28 -3.14 -5.35
CA ALA A 137 8.84 -3.15 -6.75
C ALA A 137 9.70 -2.24 -7.65
N ILE A 138 10.22 -1.12 -7.10
CA ILE A 138 11.16 -0.23 -7.80
C ILE A 138 12.48 -0.94 -8.15
N LEU A 139 12.86 -1.98 -7.40
CA LEU A 139 14.09 -2.76 -7.62
C LEU A 139 13.98 -3.77 -8.76
N LEU A 140 12.76 -4.05 -9.23
CA LEU A 140 12.52 -5.09 -10.22
C LEU A 140 13.01 -4.67 -11.61
N LYS A 141 13.65 -5.62 -12.30
CA LYS A 141 14.30 -5.38 -13.60
C LYS A 141 13.31 -5.19 -14.76
N SER A 142 12.01 -5.34 -14.55
CA SER A 142 11.02 -5.16 -15.61
C SER A 142 9.68 -4.70 -15.06
N GLN A 143 8.96 -3.90 -15.85
CA GLN A 143 7.61 -3.46 -15.52
C GLN A 143 6.61 -4.64 -15.44
N LYS A 144 6.82 -5.70 -16.24
CA LYS A 144 6.01 -6.93 -16.17
C LYS A 144 6.20 -7.65 -14.84
N ALA A 145 7.44 -7.74 -14.34
CA ALA A 145 7.71 -8.30 -13.03
C ALA A 145 7.09 -7.43 -11.91
N ALA A 146 7.16 -6.10 -12.03
CA ALA A 146 6.51 -5.20 -11.09
C ALA A 146 4.98 -5.34 -11.10
N LEU A 147 4.36 -5.50 -12.27
CA LEU A 147 2.93 -5.78 -12.40
C LEU A 147 2.55 -7.10 -11.70
N LEU A 148 3.27 -8.18 -11.99
CA LEU A 148 3.03 -9.47 -11.36
C LEU A 148 3.21 -9.40 -9.83
N TYR A 149 4.23 -8.69 -9.38
CA TYR A 149 4.48 -8.43 -7.96
C TYR A 149 3.30 -7.68 -7.32
N PHE A 150 2.83 -6.59 -7.93
CA PHE A 150 1.69 -5.83 -7.38
C PHE A 150 0.40 -6.65 -7.36
N ILE A 151 0.09 -7.39 -8.42
CA ILE A 151 -1.10 -8.26 -8.44
C ILE A 151 -1.01 -9.29 -7.31
N THR A 152 0.16 -9.92 -7.15
CA THR A 152 0.35 -10.94 -6.11
C THR A 152 0.19 -10.35 -4.72
N ILE A 153 0.91 -9.26 -4.43
CA ILE A 153 0.99 -8.69 -3.10
C ILE A 153 -0.26 -7.90 -2.72
N TYR A 154 -0.86 -7.14 -3.64
CA TYR A 154 -2.01 -6.28 -3.33
C TYR A 154 -3.36 -6.95 -3.51
N MET A 155 -3.46 -7.99 -4.35
CA MET A 155 -4.74 -8.67 -4.63
C MET A 155 -4.71 -10.11 -4.12
N LEU A 156 -3.80 -10.95 -4.60
CA LEU A 156 -3.85 -12.39 -4.32
C LEU A 156 -3.61 -12.72 -2.84
N ILE A 157 -2.62 -12.09 -2.19
CA ILE A 157 -2.35 -12.40 -0.78
C ILE A 157 -3.50 -11.93 0.13
N PRO A 158 -4.03 -10.70 0.02
CA PRO A 158 -5.19 -10.30 0.82
C PRO A 158 -6.39 -11.26 0.65
N ILE A 159 -6.65 -11.76 -0.56
CA ILE A 159 -7.73 -12.74 -0.81
C ILE A 159 -7.57 -14.02 0.05
N SER A 160 -6.34 -14.41 0.39
CA SER A 160 -6.10 -15.58 1.23
C SER A 160 -6.47 -15.37 2.71
N ALA A 161 -6.57 -14.11 3.17
CA ALA A 161 -6.78 -13.80 4.58
C ALA A 161 -8.05 -14.39 5.19
N PRO A 162 -9.25 -14.33 4.56
CA PRO A 162 -10.46 -14.92 5.11
C PRO A 162 -10.39 -16.43 5.20
N ILE A 163 -9.73 -17.08 4.24
CA ILE A 163 -9.60 -18.54 4.23
C ILE A 163 -8.75 -18.97 5.43
N VAL A 164 -7.60 -18.33 5.60
CA VAL A 164 -6.64 -18.69 6.65
C VAL A 164 -7.14 -18.28 8.04
N LEU A 165 -7.72 -17.10 8.20
CA LEU A 165 -8.25 -16.62 9.49
C LEU A 165 -9.42 -17.48 9.97
N ASN A 166 -10.41 -17.75 9.10
CA ASN A 166 -11.54 -18.59 9.48
C ASN A 166 -11.08 -20.02 9.77
N GLY A 167 -10.15 -20.57 8.99
CA GLY A 167 -9.58 -21.89 9.25
C GLY A 167 -8.85 -21.97 10.60
N ALA A 168 -8.02 -20.97 10.93
CA ALA A 168 -7.30 -20.92 12.20
C ALA A 168 -8.24 -20.82 13.41
N ILE A 169 -9.27 -19.97 13.32
CA ILE A 169 -10.26 -19.81 14.40
C ILE A 169 -11.08 -21.09 14.58
N GLN A 170 -11.51 -21.73 13.49
CA GLN A 170 -12.27 -22.99 13.58
C GLN A 170 -11.42 -24.14 14.15
N ALA A 171 -10.14 -24.20 13.83
CA ALA A 171 -9.25 -25.27 14.26
C ALA A 171 -8.73 -25.09 15.70
N HIS A 172 -8.39 -23.86 16.10
CA HIS A 172 -7.66 -23.57 17.33
C HIS A 172 -8.36 -22.57 18.26
N GLY A 173 -9.49 -21.98 17.85
CA GLY A 173 -10.24 -20.99 18.61
C GLY A 173 -9.57 -19.61 18.70
N LYS A 174 -8.29 -19.50 18.35
CA LYS A 174 -7.48 -18.28 18.37
C LYS A 174 -6.45 -18.26 17.23
N ILE A 175 -5.98 -17.06 16.92
CA ILE A 175 -4.95 -16.77 15.93
C ILE A 175 -3.65 -16.49 16.69
N ASP A 176 -2.62 -17.30 16.41
CA ASP A 176 -1.31 -17.13 17.04
C ASP A 176 -0.67 -15.78 16.69
N ALA A 177 0.35 -15.40 17.46
CA ALA A 177 1.01 -14.10 17.31
C ALA A 177 1.65 -13.87 15.93
N VAL A 178 2.27 -14.89 15.32
CA VAL A 178 2.94 -14.76 14.02
C VAL A 178 1.90 -14.53 12.93
N LEU A 179 0.83 -15.33 12.95
CA LEU A 179 -0.25 -15.21 11.99
C LEU A 179 -1.04 -13.90 12.17
N SER A 180 -1.26 -13.48 13.42
CA SER A 180 -1.87 -12.17 13.73
C SER A 180 -1.05 -11.03 13.14
N LEU A 181 0.28 -11.04 13.33
CA LEU A 181 1.15 -10.01 12.79
C LEU A 181 1.13 -9.97 11.25
N LEU A 182 1.11 -11.14 10.60
CA LEU A 182 0.99 -11.23 9.15
C LEU A 182 -0.31 -10.56 8.67
N PHE A 183 -1.43 -10.75 9.36
CA PHE A 183 -2.71 -10.14 8.97
C PHE A 183 -2.83 -8.66 9.32
N TYR A 184 -2.26 -8.21 10.44
CA TYR A 184 -2.12 -6.78 10.71
C TYR A 184 -1.30 -6.07 9.63
N PHE A 185 -0.38 -6.78 8.96
CA PHE A 185 0.40 -6.24 7.86
C PHE A 185 -0.34 -6.36 6.52
N MET A 186 -0.80 -7.56 6.15
CA MET A 186 -1.35 -7.83 4.82
C MET A 186 -2.82 -7.42 4.66
N SER A 187 -3.63 -7.52 5.72
CA SER A 187 -5.08 -7.22 5.69
C SER A 187 -5.57 -6.44 6.93
N PRO A 188 -5.02 -5.25 7.21
CA PRO A 188 -5.31 -4.49 8.43
C PRO A 188 -6.79 -4.12 8.62
N ILE A 189 -7.59 -4.03 7.55
CA ILE A 189 -9.02 -3.69 7.64
C ILE A 189 -9.83 -4.93 8.01
N PHE A 190 -9.55 -6.06 7.38
CA PHE A 190 -10.25 -7.31 7.68
C PHE A 190 -10.04 -7.79 9.12
N ILE A 191 -8.84 -7.65 9.66
CA ILE A 191 -8.51 -8.15 11.01
C ILE A 191 -9.25 -7.43 12.13
N ILE A 192 -9.89 -6.28 11.87
CA ILE A 192 -10.74 -5.58 12.86
C ILE A 192 -11.81 -6.53 13.39
N SER A 193 -12.47 -7.28 12.50
CA SER A 193 -13.52 -8.24 12.83
C SER A 193 -13.04 -9.44 13.65
N TYR A 194 -11.71 -9.60 13.79
CA TYR A 194 -11.08 -10.75 14.43
C TYR A 194 -10.19 -10.38 15.61
N THR A 195 -10.19 -9.12 16.05
CA THR A 195 -9.34 -8.61 17.13
C THR A 195 -9.48 -9.38 18.44
N ASP A 196 -10.68 -9.87 18.75
CA ASP A 196 -10.95 -10.69 19.95
C ASP A 196 -10.34 -12.11 19.86
N TYR A 197 -10.01 -12.55 18.66
CA TYR A 197 -9.43 -13.88 18.40
C TYR A 197 -7.91 -13.83 18.23
N THR A 198 -7.29 -12.65 18.25
CA THR A 198 -5.83 -12.49 18.07
C THR A 198 -5.08 -12.44 19.39
N ASP A 199 -3.92 -13.09 19.45
CA ASP A 199 -3.03 -13.02 20.61
C ASP A 199 -2.35 -11.63 20.78
N ILE A 200 -2.26 -10.85 19.69
CA ILE A 200 -1.65 -9.53 19.69
C ILE A 200 -2.73 -8.44 19.77
N PRO A 201 -2.71 -7.56 20.78
CA PRO A 201 -3.60 -6.42 20.84
C PRO A 201 -3.49 -5.52 19.60
N ALA A 202 -4.62 -5.03 19.10
CA ALA A 202 -4.71 -4.26 17.86
C ALA A 202 -3.69 -3.12 17.74
N PHE A 203 -3.53 -2.31 18.78
CA PHE A 203 -2.55 -1.21 18.79
C PHE A 203 -1.10 -1.69 18.55
N LYS A 204 -0.71 -2.80 19.19
CA LYS A 204 0.62 -3.40 18.99
C LYS A 204 0.76 -3.96 17.58
N GLY A 205 -0.28 -4.63 17.08
CA GLY A 205 -0.35 -5.17 15.72
C GLY A 205 -0.10 -4.10 14.67
N TYR A 206 -0.88 -3.02 14.68
CA TYR A 206 -0.73 -1.91 13.72
C TYR A 206 0.62 -1.20 13.85
N THR A 207 1.11 -0.98 15.07
CA THR A 207 2.43 -0.36 15.30
C THR A 207 3.54 -1.22 14.70
N LEU A 208 3.51 -2.53 14.92
CA LEU A 208 4.48 -3.45 14.34
C LEU A 208 4.41 -3.46 12.81
N SER A 209 3.22 -3.41 12.20
CA SER A 209 3.07 -3.29 10.75
C SER A 209 3.73 -2.03 10.19
N VAL A 210 3.62 -0.89 10.89
CA VAL A 210 4.28 0.37 10.51
C VAL A 210 5.81 0.23 10.63
N VAL A 211 6.30 -0.41 11.70
CA VAL A 211 7.74 -0.66 11.88
C VAL A 211 8.28 -1.56 10.76
N ILE A 212 7.59 -2.66 10.45
CA ILE A 212 7.95 -3.57 9.35
C ILE A 212 7.95 -2.82 8.01
N SER A 213 6.95 -1.96 7.78
CA SER A 213 6.87 -1.12 6.59
C SER A 213 8.10 -0.20 6.45
N ALA A 214 8.53 0.42 7.55
CA ALA A 214 9.74 1.25 7.56
C ALA A 214 11.01 0.42 7.28
N LEU A 215 11.12 -0.77 7.88
CA LEU A 215 12.24 -1.68 7.63
C LEU A 215 12.33 -2.11 6.16
N ILE A 216 11.20 -2.43 5.53
CA ILE A 216 11.14 -2.78 4.10
C ILE A 216 11.62 -1.62 3.23
N ILE A 217 11.21 -0.39 3.54
CA ILE A 217 11.65 0.81 2.80
C ILE A 217 13.16 1.01 2.93
N VAL A 218 13.69 0.92 4.15
CA VAL A 218 15.13 1.08 4.43
C VAL A 218 15.95 -0.01 3.73
N ALA A 219 15.53 -1.27 3.84
CA ALA A 219 16.19 -2.39 3.17
C ALA A 219 16.18 -2.21 1.65
N SER A 220 15.04 -1.79 1.09
CA SER A 220 14.91 -1.55 -0.35
C SER A 220 15.79 -0.39 -0.82
N MET A 221 15.91 0.68 -0.02
CA MET A 221 16.79 1.81 -0.32
C MET A 221 18.26 1.40 -0.37
N GLU A 222 18.72 0.59 0.60
CA GLU A 222 20.08 0.07 0.62
C GLU A 222 20.37 -0.88 -0.56
N MET A 223 19.37 -1.67 -0.99
CA MET A 223 19.49 -2.51 -2.17
C MET A 223 19.50 -1.70 -3.47
N PHE A 224 18.72 -0.62 -3.56
CA PHE A 224 18.73 0.29 -4.71
C PHE A 224 20.13 0.91 -4.91
N ARG A 225 20.82 1.28 -3.82
CA ARG A 225 22.21 1.75 -3.87
C ARG A 225 23.15 0.74 -4.53
N LYS A 226 23.02 -0.54 -4.18
CA LYS A 226 23.90 -1.59 -4.72
C LYS A 226 23.67 -1.85 -6.20
N LEU A 227 22.43 -1.69 -6.68
CA LEU A 227 22.08 -1.87 -8.08
C LEU A 227 22.75 -0.82 -8.99
N GLU A 228 22.87 0.43 -8.53
CA GLU A 228 23.59 1.50 -9.27
C GLU A 228 25.07 1.15 -9.47
N TYR A 229 25.79 0.80 -8.39
CA TYR A 229 27.20 0.45 -8.46
C TYR A 229 27.49 -0.77 -9.36
N ALA A 230 26.57 -1.74 -9.38
CA ALA A 230 26.69 -2.90 -10.27
C ALA A 230 26.51 -2.51 -11.75
N LEU A 231 25.63 -1.55 -12.05
CA LEU A 231 25.37 -1.07 -13.40
C LEU A 231 26.52 -0.17 -13.91
N GLU A 232 27.17 0.61 -13.05
CA GLU A 232 28.37 1.38 -13.40
C GLU A 232 29.58 0.49 -13.71
N SER A 233 29.70 -0.67 -13.05
CA SER A 233 30.83 -1.60 -13.25
C SER A 233 30.74 -2.48 -14.50
N ALA A 234 29.59 -2.47 -15.19
CA ALA A 234 29.34 -3.28 -16.38
C ALA A 234 29.56 -2.51 -17.70
N HIS A 235 30.01 -1.26 -17.61
CA HIS A 235 30.37 -0.37 -18.71
C HIS A 235 31.85 0.04 -18.60
#